data_AF-A0A356NNL8-F1
#
_entry.id   AF-A0A356NNL8-F1
#
_cell.length_a   1.000
_cell.length_b   1.000
_cell.length_c   1.000
_cell.angle_alpha   90.00
_cell.angle_beta   90.00
_cell.angle_gamma   90.00
#
_symmetry.space_group_name_H-M   'P 1'
#
loop_
_entity.id
_entity.type
_entity.pdbx_description
1 polymer ?
#
loop_
_entity_poly.entity_id
_entity_poly.type
_entity_poly.pdbx_seq_one_letter_code
_entity_poly.pdbx_strand_id
1 'polypeptide(L)'
;VAWTYNPLDYGRTAHEDYLKRYASNRKRYIFLGMNPGPFGMVQTGVPFGEISFVRDWLGISEIKEQPENTHPKRPIQGFDCTRSEVSGKRLWGLFQEKFGTARAFSKEHFVANYCPLAFLGETGRNLTPDKLPLQLRKELYRHCADHFKRILTILQPEKVIGIGRFAFQRASETTDPMGIETMEILHPSPASPAANKDWKGKATKKLILADVW
;
A
#
# COMPACT_ATOMS: atom_id res chain seq x y z
N VAL A 1 -2.21 -3.04 21.82
CA VAL A 1 -2.01 -1.89 20.91
C VAL A 1 -2.21 -0.65 21.73
N ALA A 2 -1.27 0.30 21.69
CA ALA A 2 -1.41 1.54 22.46
C ALA A 2 -1.89 2.71 21.58
N TRP A 3 -1.56 2.69 20.28
CA TRP A 3 -1.98 3.71 19.33
C TRP A 3 -2.40 3.08 18.01
N THR A 4 -3.44 3.63 17.40
CA THR A 4 -3.95 3.24 16.08
C THR A 4 -4.05 4.48 15.22
N TYR A 5 -3.44 4.45 14.05
CA TYR A 5 -3.58 5.49 13.04
C TYR A 5 -4.43 4.99 11.88
N ASN A 6 -5.38 5.83 11.45
CA ASN A 6 -6.17 5.62 10.25
C ASN A 6 -5.89 6.74 9.23
N PRO A 7 -4.95 6.55 8.29
CA PRO A 7 -4.62 7.56 7.28
C PRO A 7 -5.75 7.81 6.27
N LEU A 8 -6.80 6.97 6.24
CA LEU A 8 -7.99 7.27 5.43
C LEU A 8 -8.91 8.30 6.07
N ASP A 9 -8.70 8.59 7.35
CA ASP A 9 -9.47 9.58 8.09
C ASP A 9 -8.77 10.95 8.01
N TYR A 10 -7.59 11.08 8.63
CA TYR A 10 -6.83 12.35 8.60
C TYR A 10 -6.08 12.59 7.29
N GLY A 11 -5.88 11.57 6.44
CA GLY A 11 -5.27 11.71 5.11
C GLY A 11 -6.30 11.66 4.00
N ARG A 12 -7.60 11.82 4.32
CA ARG A 12 -8.72 11.70 3.39
C ARG A 12 -8.54 12.57 2.15
N THR A 13 -8.16 13.84 2.32
CA THR A 13 -7.98 14.76 1.20
C THR A 13 -7.03 14.19 0.14
N ALA A 14 -5.84 13.74 0.54
CA ALA A 14 -4.86 13.12 -0.36
C ALA A 14 -5.34 11.78 -0.92
N HIS A 15 -5.95 10.94 -0.08
CA HIS A 15 -6.40 9.62 -0.49
C HIS A 15 -7.52 9.69 -1.54
N GLU A 16 -8.49 10.59 -1.36
CA GLU A 16 -9.56 10.79 -2.33
C GLU A 16 -9.03 11.37 -3.65
N ASP A 17 -8.02 12.25 -3.62
CA ASP A 17 -7.36 12.73 -4.84
C ASP A 17 -6.64 11.57 -5.58
N TYR A 18 -5.94 10.70 -4.83
CA TYR A 18 -5.34 9.49 -5.38
C TYR A 18 -6.38 8.59 -6.07
N LEU A 19 -7.53 8.35 -5.43
CA LEU A 19 -8.61 7.54 -6.02
C LEU A 19 -9.21 8.22 -7.25
N LYS A 20 -9.51 9.52 -7.19
CA LYS A 20 -10.09 10.29 -8.32
C LYS A 20 -9.18 10.27 -9.55
N ARG A 21 -7.87 10.41 -9.34
CA ARG A 21 -6.88 10.43 -10.44
C ARG A 21 -6.60 9.04 -11.01
N TYR A 22 -6.52 8.04 -10.15
CA TYR A 22 -5.88 6.77 -10.50
C TYR A 22 -6.78 5.54 -10.36
N ALA A 23 -8.03 5.67 -9.90
CA ALA A 23 -8.99 4.58 -9.76
C ALA A 23 -10.35 4.85 -10.47
N SER A 24 -10.40 5.79 -11.42
CA SER A 24 -11.64 6.20 -12.11
C SER A 24 -12.13 5.22 -13.20
N ASN A 25 -11.45 4.11 -13.41
CA ASN A 25 -11.78 3.09 -14.40
C ASN A 25 -11.36 1.70 -13.89
N ARG A 26 -11.78 0.65 -14.61
CA ARG A 26 -11.32 -0.72 -14.36
C ARG A 26 -9.80 -0.82 -14.43
N LYS A 27 -9.22 -1.72 -13.65
CA LYS A 27 -7.76 -1.96 -13.57
C LYS A 27 -7.50 -3.40 -13.86
N ARG A 28 -6.66 -3.71 -14.84
CA ARG A 28 -6.27 -5.10 -15.14
C ARG A 28 -5.45 -5.70 -14.00
N TYR A 29 -4.62 -4.87 -13.35
CA TYR A 29 -3.67 -5.30 -12.33
C TYR A 29 -3.79 -4.47 -11.04
N ILE A 30 -3.96 -5.13 -9.90
CA ILE A 30 -3.93 -4.48 -8.58
C ILE A 30 -2.73 -4.98 -7.78
N PHE A 31 -1.87 -4.06 -7.36
CA PHE A 31 -0.76 -4.31 -6.45
C PHE A 31 -1.24 -4.09 -5.01
N LEU A 32 -1.19 -5.14 -4.20
CA LEU A 32 -1.72 -5.13 -2.83
C LEU A 32 -0.58 -5.17 -1.81
N GLY A 33 -0.49 -4.13 -0.98
CA GLY A 33 0.35 -4.10 0.22
C GLY A 33 -0.38 -4.62 1.45
N MET A 34 0.37 -4.78 2.55
CA MET A 34 -0.19 -5.21 3.83
C MET A 34 -0.95 -4.08 4.53
N ASN A 35 -0.21 -3.06 4.99
CA ASN A 35 -0.75 -1.93 5.73
C ASN A 35 0.21 -0.72 5.66
N PRO A 36 -0.23 0.49 6.05
CA PRO A 36 0.60 1.69 6.00
C PRO A 36 1.93 1.57 6.74
N GLY A 37 3.00 2.02 6.09
CA GLY A 37 4.28 2.26 6.75
C GLY A 37 4.34 3.68 7.36
N PRO A 38 5.15 3.88 8.41
CA PRO A 38 5.12 5.08 9.26
C PRO A 38 5.60 6.37 8.58
N PHE A 39 6.33 6.27 7.46
CA PHE A 39 6.89 7.42 6.73
C PHE A 39 6.37 7.51 5.29
N GLY A 40 5.43 6.63 4.92
CA GLY A 40 4.77 6.65 3.62
C GLY A 40 3.29 6.95 3.79
N MET A 41 2.44 5.95 3.64
CA MET A 41 0.98 6.13 3.69
C MET A 41 0.47 6.74 5.01
N VAL A 42 1.14 6.49 6.15
CA VAL A 42 0.80 7.16 7.42
C VAL A 42 0.98 8.68 7.34
N GLN A 43 1.88 9.17 6.49
CA GLN A 43 2.13 10.59 6.30
C GLN A 43 1.34 11.16 5.12
N THR A 44 1.10 10.37 4.06
CA THR A 44 0.58 10.89 2.78
C THR A 44 -0.84 10.45 2.43
N GLY A 45 -1.42 9.47 3.14
CA GLY A 45 -2.69 8.85 2.76
C GLY A 45 -2.63 7.97 1.50
N VAL A 46 -1.48 7.89 0.81
CA VAL A 46 -1.30 7.10 -0.42
C VAL A 46 -0.58 5.77 -0.13
N PRO A 47 -1.05 4.62 -0.63
CA PRO A 47 -0.37 3.33 -0.45
C PRO A 47 1.10 3.38 -0.88
N PHE A 48 2.01 2.84 -0.06
CA PHE A 48 3.46 2.94 -0.29
C PHE A 48 3.94 4.39 -0.50
N GLY A 49 3.23 5.38 0.04
CA GLY A 49 3.31 6.77 -0.40
C GLY A 49 4.53 7.51 0.12
N GLU A 50 5.70 7.18 -0.43
CA GLU A 50 6.92 7.95 -0.22
C GLU A 50 6.76 9.37 -0.73
N ILE A 51 7.13 10.34 0.12
CA ILE A 51 6.79 11.76 -0.02
C ILE A 51 7.11 12.33 -1.41
N SER A 52 8.33 12.12 -1.90
CA SER A 52 8.77 12.68 -3.18
C SER A 52 8.01 12.07 -4.35
N PHE A 53 7.74 10.77 -4.34
CA PHE A 53 6.95 10.14 -5.39
C PHE A 53 5.48 10.56 -5.37
N VAL A 54 4.89 10.72 -4.19
CA VAL A 54 3.49 11.18 -4.08
C VAL A 54 3.37 12.62 -4.57
N ARG A 55 4.27 13.51 -4.17
CA ARG A 55 4.27 14.91 -4.59
C ARG A 55 4.64 15.08 -6.05
N ASP A 56 5.79 14.57 -6.46
CA ASP A 56 6.43 14.97 -7.72
C ASP A 56 6.00 14.08 -8.90
N TRP A 57 5.61 12.82 -8.64
CA TRP A 57 5.19 11.89 -9.70
C TRP A 57 3.69 11.63 -9.74
N LEU A 58 3.05 11.47 -8.57
CA LEU A 58 1.58 11.35 -8.48
C LEU A 58 0.88 12.73 -8.43
N GLY A 59 1.62 13.82 -8.19
CA GLY A 59 1.06 15.17 -8.21
C GLY A 59 0.05 15.42 -7.09
N ILE A 60 0.20 14.76 -5.94
CA ILE A 60 -0.66 14.88 -4.75
C ILE A 60 0.19 15.43 -3.62
N SER A 61 -0.23 16.52 -2.99
CA SER A 61 0.61 17.24 -2.01
C SER A 61 -0.16 17.92 -0.89
N GLU A 62 -1.44 17.59 -0.73
CA GLU A 62 -2.31 18.26 0.25
C GLU A 62 -2.93 17.26 1.22
N ILE A 63 -2.77 17.53 2.52
CA ILE A 63 -3.55 16.94 3.61
C ILE A 63 -4.07 18.09 4.46
N LYS A 64 -5.38 18.11 4.70
CA LYS A 64 -6.04 19.19 5.44
C LYS A 64 -6.29 18.82 6.90
N GLU A 65 -6.41 17.54 7.16
CA GLU A 65 -6.77 17.00 8.44
C GLU A 65 -5.54 16.51 9.21
N GLN A 66 -5.63 16.45 10.53
CA GLN A 66 -4.59 15.90 11.40
C GLN A 66 -5.27 14.95 12.39
N PRO A 67 -4.62 13.85 12.79
CA PRO A 67 -5.15 13.01 13.85
C PRO A 67 -5.17 13.78 15.17
N GLU A 68 -6.23 13.61 15.95
CA GLU A 68 -6.38 14.25 17.28
C GLU A 68 -5.24 13.87 18.22
N ASN A 69 -4.74 12.64 18.10
CA ASN A 69 -3.75 12.06 19.01
C ASN A 69 -2.62 11.41 18.21
N THR A 70 -1.38 11.81 18.49
CA THR A 70 -0.18 11.16 17.93
C THR A 70 0.78 10.71 19.02
N HIS A 71 1.39 9.55 18.81
CA HIS A 71 2.49 9.08 19.63
C HIS A 71 3.69 10.03 19.43
N PRO A 72 4.34 10.55 20.49
CA PRO A 72 5.41 11.56 20.35
C PRO A 72 6.59 11.16 19.44
N LYS A 73 6.97 9.87 19.44
CA LYS A 73 8.03 9.31 18.56
C LYS A 73 7.57 8.99 17.12
N ARG A 74 6.29 9.16 16.80
CA ARG A 74 5.67 8.88 15.50
C ARG A 74 4.68 10.01 15.15
N PRO A 75 5.15 11.27 15.08
CA PRO A 75 4.29 12.38 14.69
C PRO A 75 3.81 12.20 13.25
N ILE A 76 2.66 12.79 12.95
CA ILE A 76 2.17 12.94 11.58
C ILE A 76 2.56 14.35 11.13
N GLN A 77 3.43 14.43 10.14
CA GLN A 77 3.98 15.68 9.59
C GLN A 77 3.45 15.94 8.17
N GLY A 78 2.59 15.07 7.65
CA GLY A 78 2.09 15.20 6.29
C GLY A 78 3.22 15.16 5.26
N PHE A 79 3.12 16.05 4.26
CA PHE A 79 4.13 16.21 3.21
C PHE A 79 5.43 16.88 3.67
N ASP A 80 5.47 17.43 4.90
CA ASP A 80 6.69 17.97 5.51
C ASP A 80 7.56 16.89 6.19
N CYS A 81 7.12 15.63 6.18
CA CYS A 81 7.91 14.51 6.69
C CYS A 81 9.24 14.40 5.91
N THR A 82 10.36 14.62 6.61
CA THR A 82 11.70 14.55 6.01
C THR A 82 12.24 13.13 5.87
N ARG A 83 11.51 12.14 6.42
CA ARG A 83 11.91 10.73 6.38
C ARG A 83 11.37 10.06 5.13
N SER A 84 12.24 9.36 4.42
CA SER A 84 11.87 8.57 3.25
C SER A 84 11.42 7.15 3.65
N GLU A 85 10.31 6.69 3.06
CA GLU A 85 9.88 5.29 3.12
C GLU A 85 10.55 4.49 2.00
N VAL A 86 11.60 3.73 2.35
CA VAL A 86 12.39 2.94 1.39
C VAL A 86 11.53 1.97 0.56
N SER A 87 10.50 1.37 1.15
CA SER A 87 9.59 0.47 0.45
C SER A 87 8.80 1.19 -0.64
N GLY A 88 8.25 2.36 -0.32
CA GLY A 88 7.56 3.21 -1.28
C GLY A 88 8.48 3.74 -2.37
N LYS A 89 9.66 4.22 -1.98
CA LYS A 89 10.69 4.70 -2.93
C LYS A 89 11.03 3.67 -3.99
N ARG A 90 11.25 2.42 -3.57
CA ARG A 90 11.56 1.30 -4.48
C ARG A 90 10.39 0.98 -5.39
N LEU A 91 9.18 0.87 -4.84
CA LEU A 91 7.98 0.51 -5.59
C LEU A 91 7.62 1.56 -6.65
N TRP A 92 7.41 2.81 -6.22
CA TRP A 92 7.04 3.89 -7.12
C TRP A 92 8.16 4.26 -8.09
N GLY A 93 9.42 4.17 -7.68
CA GLY A 93 10.57 4.36 -8.58
C GLY A 93 10.61 3.34 -9.71
N LEU A 94 10.28 2.08 -9.43
CA LEU A 94 10.17 1.05 -10.47
C LEU A 94 9.03 1.35 -11.46
N PHE A 95 7.88 1.80 -10.97
CA PHE A 95 6.77 2.17 -11.86
C PHE A 95 7.06 3.44 -12.66
N GLN A 96 7.69 4.45 -12.06
CA GLN A 96 8.14 5.64 -12.78
C GLN A 96 9.09 5.27 -13.92
N GLU A 97 10.05 4.37 -13.69
CA GLU A 97 10.98 3.96 -14.73
C GLU A 97 10.32 3.18 -15.87
N LYS A 98 9.40 2.25 -15.56
CA LYS A 98 8.72 1.44 -16.59
C LYS A 98 7.70 2.23 -17.40
N PHE A 99 6.97 3.16 -16.77
CA PHE A 99 5.82 3.83 -17.38
C PHE A 99 6.06 5.31 -17.73
N GLY A 100 7.12 5.93 -17.21
CA GLY A 100 7.42 7.35 -17.33
C GLY A 100 6.47 8.22 -16.50
N THR A 101 5.16 8.12 -16.72
CA THR A 101 4.13 8.93 -16.06
C THR A 101 3.19 8.08 -15.22
N ALA A 102 2.68 8.65 -14.12
CA ALA A 102 1.66 8.01 -13.27
C ALA A 102 0.38 7.69 -14.05
N ARG A 103 0.01 8.54 -15.03
CA ARG A 103 -1.15 8.30 -15.91
C ARG A 103 -0.97 7.08 -16.81
N ALA A 104 0.24 6.84 -17.33
CA ALA A 104 0.52 5.66 -18.13
C ALA A 104 0.44 4.38 -17.29
N PHE A 105 1.01 4.39 -16.07
CA PHE A 105 0.83 3.31 -15.10
C PHE A 105 -0.65 3.06 -14.80
N SER A 106 -1.39 4.11 -14.47
CA SER A 106 -2.78 4.00 -14.01
C SER A 106 -3.76 3.59 -15.10
N LYS A 107 -3.36 3.48 -16.38
CA LYS A 107 -4.25 2.95 -17.42
C LYS A 107 -4.73 1.54 -17.10
N GLU A 108 -3.82 0.72 -16.56
CA GLU A 108 -4.11 -0.69 -16.28
C GLU A 108 -3.78 -1.10 -14.84
N HIS A 109 -2.99 -0.30 -14.13
CA HIS A 109 -2.43 -0.67 -12.83
C HIS A 109 -2.99 0.19 -11.70
N PHE A 110 -3.07 -0.37 -10.49
CA PHE A 110 -3.44 0.37 -9.29
C PHE A 110 -2.75 -0.22 -8.05
N VAL A 111 -2.46 0.61 -7.05
CA VAL A 111 -1.87 0.18 -5.77
C VAL A 111 -2.86 0.40 -4.63
N ALA A 112 -3.03 -0.61 -3.78
CA ALA A 112 -3.89 -0.58 -2.58
C ALA A 112 -3.16 -1.22 -1.39
N ASN A 113 -3.68 -1.00 -0.18
CA ASN A 113 -3.33 -1.78 1.01
C ASN A 113 -4.52 -2.65 1.41
N TYR A 114 -4.24 -3.86 1.88
CA TYR A 114 -5.26 -4.75 2.40
C TYR A 114 -5.91 -4.19 3.68
N CYS A 115 -5.07 -3.74 4.62
CA CYS A 115 -5.50 -3.07 5.84
C CYS A 115 -5.09 -1.60 5.80
N PRO A 116 -6.00 -0.64 5.99
CA PRO A 116 -5.65 0.77 6.00
C PRO A 116 -5.08 1.26 7.35
N LEU A 117 -5.03 0.41 8.38
CA LEU A 117 -4.64 0.84 9.72
C LEU A 117 -3.15 0.58 10.01
N ALA A 118 -2.54 1.50 10.76
CA ALA A 118 -1.22 1.30 11.36
C ALA A 118 -1.35 1.23 12.89
N PHE A 119 -0.60 0.31 13.51
CA PHE A 119 -0.66 0.06 14.94
C PHE A 119 0.70 0.27 15.58
N LEU A 120 0.73 0.91 16.75
CA LEU A 120 1.94 1.11 17.55
C LEU A 120 1.77 0.55 18.96
N GLY A 121 2.86 0.03 19.51
CA GLY A 121 2.98 -0.25 20.95
C GLY A 121 3.28 1.03 21.74
N GLU A 122 3.34 0.92 23.07
CA GLU A 122 3.56 2.04 24.00
C GLU A 122 4.86 2.82 23.72
N THR A 123 5.89 2.15 23.18
CA THR A 123 7.18 2.76 22.86
C THR A 123 7.23 3.40 21.46
N GLY A 124 6.13 3.38 20.71
CA GLY A 124 6.06 3.82 19.31
C GLY A 124 6.63 2.80 18.32
N ARG A 125 6.89 1.57 18.77
CA ARG A 125 7.30 0.46 17.89
C ARG A 125 6.12 0.04 17.00
N ASN A 126 6.38 -0.14 15.71
CA ASN A 126 5.40 -0.64 14.75
C ASN A 126 4.95 -2.06 15.10
N LEU A 127 3.64 -2.27 15.14
CA LEU A 127 3.00 -3.57 15.29
C LEU A 127 2.32 -3.90 13.96
N THR A 128 2.80 -4.95 13.30
CA THR A 128 2.15 -5.48 12.10
C THR A 128 0.89 -6.25 12.51
N PRO A 129 -0.14 -6.32 11.64
CA PRO A 129 -1.42 -6.95 12.00
C PRO A 129 -1.31 -8.40 12.51
N ASP A 130 -0.29 -9.15 12.05
CA ASP A 130 0.00 -10.52 12.50
C ASP A 130 0.37 -10.62 13.98
N LYS A 131 0.84 -9.53 14.59
CA LYS A 131 1.25 -9.45 16.01
C LYS A 131 0.11 -9.06 16.95
N LEU A 132 -1.09 -8.82 16.41
CA LEU A 132 -2.27 -8.52 17.21
C LEU A 132 -2.81 -9.80 17.88
N PRO A 133 -3.46 -9.68 19.05
CA PRO A 133 -4.18 -10.80 19.67
C PRO A 133 -5.12 -11.48 18.68
N LEU A 134 -5.22 -12.82 18.77
CA LEU A 134 -5.88 -13.64 17.75
C LEU A 134 -7.30 -13.16 17.41
N GLN A 135 -8.12 -12.84 18.41
CA GLN A 135 -9.51 -12.43 18.19
C GLN A 135 -9.61 -11.08 17.46
N LEU A 136 -8.86 -10.08 17.92
CA LEU A 136 -8.78 -8.78 17.25
C LEU A 136 -8.27 -8.91 15.81
N ARG A 137 -7.28 -9.78 15.59
CA ARG A 137 -6.74 -10.04 14.26
C ARG A 137 -7.77 -10.65 13.32
N LYS A 138 -8.58 -11.62 13.80
CA LYS A 138 -9.65 -12.24 13.01
C LYS A 138 -10.69 -11.22 12.58
N GLU A 139 -11.13 -10.38 13.51
CA GLU A 139 -12.12 -9.34 13.23
C GLU A 139 -11.58 -8.28 12.25
N LEU A 140 -10.35 -7.81 12.47
CA LEU A 140 -9.67 -6.89 11.56
C LEU A 140 -9.59 -7.46 10.13
N TYR A 141 -9.14 -8.71 9.99
CA TYR A 141 -8.99 -9.32 8.66
C TYR A 141 -10.33 -9.54 7.98
N ARG A 142 -11.40 -9.83 8.73
CA ARG A 142 -12.75 -9.89 8.14
C ARG A 142 -13.15 -8.55 7.51
N HIS A 143 -12.99 -7.44 8.24
CA HIS A 143 -13.28 -6.11 7.70
C HIS A 143 -12.38 -5.71 6.53
N CYS A 144 -11.10 -6.04 6.58
CA CYS A 144 -10.16 -5.80 5.49
C CYS A 144 -10.51 -6.64 4.24
N ALA A 145 -10.91 -7.90 4.41
CA ALA A 145 -11.37 -8.75 3.32
C ALA A 145 -12.65 -8.19 2.68
N ASP A 146 -13.63 -7.75 3.48
CA ASP A 146 -14.86 -7.13 2.98
C ASP A 146 -14.56 -5.86 2.16
N HIS A 147 -13.64 -5.02 2.66
CA HIS A 147 -13.18 -3.84 1.93
C HIS A 147 -12.46 -4.20 0.63
N PHE A 148 -11.53 -5.15 0.68
CA PHE A 148 -10.77 -5.56 -0.50
C PHE A 148 -11.67 -6.19 -1.56
N LYS A 149 -12.66 -7.00 -1.16
CA LYS A 149 -13.70 -7.53 -2.05
C LYS A 149 -14.44 -6.41 -2.77
N ARG A 150 -14.79 -5.31 -2.09
CA ARG A 150 -15.41 -4.13 -2.73
C ARG A 150 -14.48 -3.49 -3.76
N ILE A 151 -13.18 -3.37 -3.46
CA ILE A 151 -12.20 -2.89 -4.44
C ILE A 151 -12.20 -3.78 -5.69
N LEU A 152 -12.15 -5.11 -5.51
CA LEU A 152 -12.17 -6.06 -6.62
C LEU A 152 -13.45 -5.97 -7.44
N THR A 153 -14.61 -5.81 -6.79
CA THR A 153 -15.89 -5.64 -7.48
C THR A 153 -15.96 -4.35 -8.30
N ILE A 154 -15.36 -3.25 -7.81
CA ILE A 154 -15.38 -1.95 -8.49
C ILE A 154 -14.36 -1.92 -9.65
N LEU A 155 -13.14 -2.37 -9.41
CA LEU A 155 -12.04 -2.23 -10.36
C LEU A 155 -11.90 -3.42 -11.33
N GLN A 156 -12.50 -4.57 -10.98
CA GLN A 156 -12.62 -5.78 -11.82
C GLN A 156 -11.29 -6.21 -12.47
N PRO A 157 -10.26 -6.54 -11.67
CA PRO A 157 -8.97 -6.94 -12.19
C PRO A 157 -8.95 -8.34 -12.76
N GLU A 158 -8.02 -8.54 -13.70
CA GLU A 158 -7.62 -9.85 -14.21
C GLU A 158 -6.70 -10.54 -13.20
N LYS A 159 -5.77 -9.77 -12.61
CA LYS A 159 -4.76 -10.31 -11.68
C LYS A 159 -4.47 -9.38 -10.50
N VAL A 160 -4.29 -9.97 -9.33
CA VAL A 160 -3.82 -9.30 -8.11
C VAL A 160 -2.38 -9.69 -7.82
N ILE A 161 -1.53 -8.70 -7.59
CA ILE A 161 -0.12 -8.86 -7.27
C ILE A 161 0.06 -8.55 -5.78
N GLY A 162 0.17 -9.59 -4.96
CA GLY A 162 0.53 -9.47 -3.55
C GLY A 162 1.98 -9.02 -3.37
N ILE A 163 2.19 -7.87 -2.75
CA ILE A 163 3.53 -7.36 -2.40
C ILE A 163 3.96 -8.00 -1.08
N GLY A 164 4.66 -9.14 -1.19
CA GLY A 164 5.07 -9.97 -0.08
C GLY A 164 4.03 -11.02 0.33
N ARG A 165 4.51 -12.01 1.09
CA ARG A 165 3.77 -13.23 1.44
C ARG A 165 2.42 -12.99 2.10
N PHE A 166 2.35 -12.05 3.05
CA PHE A 166 1.12 -11.73 3.75
C PHE A 166 0.03 -11.24 2.79
N ALA A 167 0.37 -10.24 1.97
CA ALA A 167 -0.58 -9.64 1.04
C ALA A 167 -1.01 -10.65 -0.02
N PHE A 168 -0.10 -11.48 -0.51
CA PHE A 168 -0.42 -12.61 -1.40
C PHE A 168 -1.44 -13.56 -0.78
N GLN A 169 -1.21 -14.03 0.45
CA GLN A 169 -2.13 -14.96 1.11
C GLN A 169 -3.53 -14.36 1.33
N ARG A 170 -3.59 -13.10 1.80
CA ARG A 170 -4.88 -12.41 1.99
C ARG A 170 -5.59 -12.13 0.66
N ALA A 171 -4.84 -11.82 -0.38
CA ALA A 171 -5.37 -11.65 -1.73
C ALA A 171 -5.99 -12.94 -2.23
N SER A 172 -5.23 -14.05 -2.24
CA SER A 172 -5.70 -15.38 -2.67
C SER A 172 -7.01 -15.79 -1.98
N GLU A 173 -7.07 -15.69 -0.66
CA GLU A 173 -8.30 -16.01 0.09
C GLU A 173 -9.53 -15.21 -0.37
N THR A 174 -9.34 -13.97 -0.83
CA THR A 174 -10.44 -13.13 -1.34
C THR A 174 -10.71 -13.35 -2.82
N THR A 175 -9.68 -13.62 -3.63
CA THR A 175 -9.75 -13.71 -5.10
C THR A 175 -10.13 -15.11 -5.59
N ASP A 176 -9.75 -16.17 -4.90
CA ASP A 176 -9.98 -17.56 -5.33
C ASP A 176 -11.48 -17.84 -5.54
N PRO A 177 -12.39 -17.45 -4.62
CA PRO A 177 -13.84 -17.61 -4.84
C PRO A 177 -14.40 -16.73 -5.97
N MET A 178 -13.64 -15.73 -6.41
CA MET A 178 -14.03 -14.80 -7.49
C MET A 178 -13.41 -15.20 -8.85
N GLY A 179 -12.56 -16.23 -8.90
CA GLY A 179 -11.86 -16.64 -10.12
C GLY A 179 -10.82 -15.61 -10.62
N ILE A 180 -10.34 -14.72 -9.76
CA ILE A 180 -9.32 -13.72 -10.11
C ILE A 180 -7.93 -14.32 -9.83
N GLU A 181 -7.01 -14.21 -10.78
CA GLU A 181 -5.66 -14.74 -10.61
C GLU A 181 -4.88 -13.93 -9.56
N THR A 182 -4.07 -14.60 -8.74
CA THR A 182 -3.22 -13.93 -7.76
C THR A 182 -1.77 -14.43 -7.85
N MET A 183 -0.81 -13.50 -7.79
CA MET A 183 0.62 -13.80 -7.78
C MET A 183 1.36 -13.03 -6.68
N GLU A 184 2.55 -13.49 -6.31
CA GLU A 184 3.40 -12.87 -5.29
C GLU A 184 4.65 -12.23 -5.92
N ILE A 185 4.94 -10.97 -5.57
CA ILE A 185 6.28 -10.39 -5.72
C ILE A 185 6.94 -10.19 -4.36
N LEU A 186 8.27 -10.12 -4.35
CA LEU A 186 9.04 -9.83 -3.12
C LEU A 186 8.64 -8.46 -2.55
N HIS A 187 8.53 -8.33 -1.23
CA HIS A 187 8.30 -7.02 -0.61
C HIS A 187 9.55 -6.13 -0.69
N PRO A 188 9.43 -4.82 -1.01
CA PRO A 188 10.58 -3.90 -1.13
C PRO A 188 11.24 -3.48 0.19
N SER A 189 10.95 -4.15 1.30
CA SER A 189 11.39 -3.69 2.63
C SER A 189 12.89 -3.90 2.82
N PRO A 190 13.62 -2.94 3.43
CA PRO A 190 15.02 -3.14 3.77
C PRO A 190 15.24 -4.24 4.81
N ALA A 191 14.18 -4.70 5.49
CA ALA A 191 14.25 -5.86 6.39
C ALA A 191 14.50 -7.19 5.65
N SER A 192 14.35 -7.24 4.32
CA SER A 192 14.65 -8.42 3.51
C SER A 192 16.04 -8.31 2.87
N PRO A 193 17.01 -9.19 3.21
CA PRO A 193 18.31 -9.23 2.54
C PRO A 193 18.17 -9.41 1.02
N ALA A 194 17.19 -10.20 0.60
CA ALA A 194 16.90 -10.43 -0.82
C ALA A 194 16.47 -9.15 -1.55
N ALA A 195 15.74 -8.25 -0.88
CA ALA A 195 15.32 -6.96 -1.44
C ALA A 195 16.49 -5.95 -1.50
N ASN A 196 17.41 -6.03 -0.53
CA ASN A 196 18.60 -5.18 -0.54
C ASN A 196 19.60 -5.54 -1.64
N LYS A 197 19.67 -6.83 -2.01
CA LYS A 197 20.54 -7.29 -3.10
C LYS A 197 20.08 -6.77 -4.47
N ASP A 198 18.83 -7.01 -4.82
CA ASP A 198 18.23 -6.59 -6.10
C ASP A 198 16.71 -6.78 -6.05
N TRP A 199 16.00 -5.89 -5.37
CA TRP A 199 14.54 -5.95 -5.35
C TRP A 199 13.94 -5.70 -6.74
N LYS A 200 14.46 -4.69 -7.45
CA LYS A 200 13.92 -4.22 -8.73
C LYS A 200 13.99 -5.31 -9.80
N GLY A 201 15.16 -5.92 -10.02
CA GLY A 201 15.32 -6.97 -11.02
C GLY A 201 14.49 -8.21 -10.68
N LYS A 202 14.40 -8.59 -9.41
CA LYS A 202 13.55 -9.71 -8.96
C LYS A 202 12.05 -9.47 -9.20
N ALA A 203 11.55 -8.29 -8.86
CA ALA A 203 10.16 -7.91 -9.09
C ALA A 203 9.86 -7.87 -10.59
N THR A 204 10.73 -7.21 -11.37
CA THR A 204 10.62 -7.10 -12.83
C THR A 204 10.56 -8.47 -13.51
N LYS A 205 11.50 -9.36 -13.18
CA LYS A 205 11.54 -10.71 -13.75
C LYS A 205 10.25 -11.47 -13.47
N LYS A 206 9.72 -11.38 -12.24
CA LYS A 206 8.45 -12.04 -11.89
C LYS A 206 7.26 -11.47 -12.65
N LEU A 207 7.20 -10.15 -12.83
CA LEU A 207 6.08 -9.49 -13.51
C LEU A 207 6.07 -9.81 -15.02
N ILE A 208 7.25 -9.88 -15.64
CA ILE A 208 7.38 -10.33 -17.04
C ILE A 208 6.97 -11.80 -17.18
N LEU A 209 7.49 -12.69 -16.34
CA LEU A 209 7.16 -14.13 -16.40
C LEU A 209 5.67 -14.44 -16.15
N ALA A 210 4.92 -13.51 -15.58
CA ALA A 210 3.51 -13.64 -15.29
C ALA A 210 2.62 -12.84 -16.25
N ASP A 211 3.17 -12.36 -17.36
CA ASP A 211 2.48 -11.57 -18.40
C ASP A 211 1.73 -10.35 -17.83
N VAL A 212 2.32 -9.70 -16.82
CA VAL A 212 1.84 -8.43 -16.30
C VAL A 212 2.46 -7.25 -17.05
N TRP A 213 3.67 -7.41 -17.60
CA TRP A 213 4.55 -6.34 -18.11
C TRP A 213 5.15 -6.56 -19.49
#